data_AF-K0B5M0-F1
#
_entry.id   AF-K0B5M0-F1
#
_cell.length_a   1.000
_cell.length_b   1.000
_cell.length_c   1.000
_cell.angle_alpha   90.00
_cell.angle_beta   90.00
_cell.angle_gamma   90.00
#
_symmetry.space_group_name_H-M   'P 1'
#
loop_
_entity.id
_entity.type
_entity.pdbx_description
1 polymer ?
#
loop_
_entity_poly.entity_id
_entity_poly.type
_entity_poly.pdbx_seq_one_letter_code
_entity_poly.pdbx_strand_id
1 'polypeptide(L)'
;MDKIDEIKQNIAIAIESTQSIEDEKYRIEAFKIILNNLSNTTLKTGSGTGSGTGSGTGSGTGSGTGSGTGYDDDLLSILSEKSGLDKESLLNVLTFEKNQLILLRVKGDSIADQYFYCSLMILAFWKICKNMDYVSNVKLGFPMSRYGINTRNLSTTLQKKKYHEFIISKGKGKSKEYRITTKGIQKAFETLSELSQ
;
A
#
# COMPACT_ATOMS: atom_id res chain seq x y z
N MET A 1 31.54 -20.17 3.84
CA MET A 1 31.80 -18.80 4.32
C MET A 1 31.09 -18.66 5.64
N ASP A 2 31.78 -18.24 6.71
CA ASP A 2 31.14 -18.08 8.02
C ASP A 2 30.13 -16.92 7.93
N LYS A 3 29.01 -17.02 8.65
CA LYS A 3 28.00 -15.94 8.71
C LYS A 3 28.61 -14.63 9.19
N ILE A 4 29.62 -14.72 10.04
CA ILE A 4 30.39 -13.57 10.51
C ILE A 4 31.17 -12.91 9.36
N ASP A 5 31.71 -13.69 8.43
CA ASP A 5 32.48 -13.16 7.29
C ASP A 5 31.56 -12.52 6.25
N GLU A 6 30.37 -13.06 6.05
CA GLU A 6 29.33 -12.48 5.19
C GLU A 6 28.82 -11.14 5.75
N ILE A 7 28.59 -11.06 7.06
CA ILE A 7 28.23 -9.80 7.73
C ILE A 7 29.34 -8.75 7.56
N LYS A 8 30.60 -9.15 7.74
CA LYS A 8 31.75 -8.25 7.54
C LYS A 8 31.82 -7.73 6.10
N GLN A 9 31.58 -8.61 5.12
CA GLN A 9 31.57 -8.23 3.71
C GLN A 9 30.43 -7.26 3.40
N ASN A 10 29.23 -7.49 3.92
CA ASN A 10 28.08 -6.60 3.73
C ASN A 10 28.31 -5.22 4.36
N ILE A 11 28.95 -5.17 5.53
CA ILE A 11 29.35 -3.90 6.16
C ILE A 11 30.37 -3.16 5.28
N ALA A 12 31.38 -3.86 4.75
CA ALA A 12 32.41 -3.24 3.90
C ALA A 12 31.79 -2.61 2.64
N ILE A 13 30.88 -3.32 1.96
CA ILE A 13 30.16 -2.82 0.78
C ILE A 13 29.32 -1.59 1.12
N ALA A 14 28.61 -1.59 2.25
CA ALA A 14 27.79 -0.45 2.67
C ALA A 14 28.64 0.80 2.99
N ILE A 15 29.82 0.62 3.60
CA ILE A 15 30.77 1.72 3.86
C ILE A 15 31.29 2.29 2.53
N GLU A 16 31.78 1.45 1.64
CA GLU A 16 32.34 1.88 0.35
C GLU A 16 31.30 2.62 -0.50
N SER A 17 30.05 2.13 -0.51
CA SER A 17 28.95 2.71 -1.29
C SER A 17 28.49 4.08 -0.78
N THR A 18 28.84 4.45 0.45
CA THR A 18 28.37 5.69 1.08
C THR A 18 29.49 6.70 1.34
N GLN A 19 30.75 6.33 1.08
CA GLN A 19 31.92 7.19 1.31
C GLN A 19 31.90 8.48 0.49
N SER A 20 31.23 8.48 -0.68
CA SER A 20 31.14 9.63 -1.58
C SER A 20 30.07 10.65 -1.17
N ILE A 21 29.29 10.37 -0.12
CA ILE A 21 28.25 11.28 0.37
C ILE A 21 28.87 12.24 1.40
N GLU A 22 29.01 13.51 1.02
CA GLU A 22 29.62 14.55 1.85
C GLU A 22 28.83 14.81 3.15
N ASP A 23 27.51 14.94 3.03
CA ASP A 23 26.62 15.21 4.15
C ASP A 23 26.43 13.95 5.03
N GLU A 24 26.86 14.08 6.29
CA GLU A 24 26.83 12.99 7.27
C GLU A 24 25.43 12.44 7.52
N LYS A 25 24.41 13.30 7.55
CA LYS A 25 23.04 12.87 7.81
C LYS A 25 22.53 11.98 6.68
N TYR A 26 22.79 12.35 5.42
CA TYR A 26 22.40 11.53 4.27
C TYR A 26 23.25 10.28 4.14
N ARG A 27 24.54 10.34 4.50
CA ARG A 27 25.43 9.18 4.52
C ARG A 27 24.94 8.11 5.49
N ILE A 28 24.52 8.49 6.69
CA ILE A 28 23.97 7.58 7.71
C ILE A 28 22.67 6.92 7.23
N GLU A 29 21.75 7.68 6.62
CA GLU A 29 20.49 7.13 6.11
C GLU A 29 20.72 6.19 4.91
N ALA A 30 21.59 6.56 3.98
CA ALA A 30 21.97 5.70 2.86
C ALA A 30 22.62 4.39 3.35
N PHE A 31 23.50 4.47 4.35
CA PHE A 31 24.15 3.32 4.95
C PHE A 31 23.13 2.33 5.55
N LYS A 32 22.16 2.83 6.32
CA LYS A 32 21.09 2.00 6.90
C LYS A 32 20.26 1.28 5.83
N ILE A 33 19.93 1.97 4.74
CA ILE A 33 19.13 1.41 3.64
C ILE A 33 19.90 0.27 2.97
N ILE A 34 21.17 0.52 2.63
CA ILE A 34 22.02 -0.46 1.95
C ILE A 34 22.25 -1.69 2.83
N LEU A 35 22.58 -1.48 4.12
CA LEU A 35 22.84 -2.57 5.05
C LEU A 35 21.59 -3.44 5.28
N ASN A 36 20.41 -2.82 5.39
CA ASN A 36 19.14 -3.56 5.52
C ASN A 36 18.84 -4.39 4.26
N ASN A 37 19.11 -3.85 3.07
CA ASN A 37 18.89 -4.58 1.82
C ASN A 37 19.84 -5.78 1.70
N LEU A 38 21.12 -5.62 2.04
CA LEU A 38 22.10 -6.72 2.03
C LEU A 38 21.79 -7.80 3.07
N SER A 39 21.35 -7.39 4.26
CA SER A 39 20.97 -8.32 5.33
C SER A 39 19.71 -9.12 4.99
N ASN A 40 18.75 -8.52 4.28
CA ASN A 40 17.53 -9.20 3.84
C ASN A 40 17.76 -10.18 2.68
N THR A 41 18.78 -9.95 1.85
CA THR A 41 19.20 -10.90 0.80
C THR A 41 19.79 -12.17 1.41
N THR A 42 20.45 -12.06 2.57
CA THR A 42 21.13 -13.18 3.25
C THR A 42 20.16 -14.16 3.93
N LEU A 43 18.94 -13.73 4.28
CA LEU A 43 17.93 -14.58 4.96
C LEU A 43 16.96 -15.29 4.00
N LYS A 44 17.09 -15.08 2.68
CA LYS A 44 16.28 -15.76 1.65
C LYS A 44 17.06 -16.81 0.86
N THR A 45 17.74 -17.73 1.56
CA THR A 45 17.96 -19.08 1.02
C THR A 45 16.68 -19.91 1.17
N GLY A 46 15.61 -19.47 0.52
CA GLY A 46 14.37 -20.21 0.34
C GLY A 46 14.29 -20.66 -1.12
N SER A 47 14.48 -21.96 -1.35
CA SER A 47 14.40 -22.65 -2.64
C SER A 47 13.22 -22.20 -3.49
N GLY A 48 13.46 -21.36 -4.50
CA GLY A 48 12.55 -21.11 -5.62
C GLY A 48 13.09 -21.76 -6.88
N THR A 49 12.77 -23.04 -7.10
CA THR A 49 13.01 -23.72 -8.37
C THR A 49 12.02 -23.20 -9.43
N GLY A 50 12.47 -22.29 -10.29
CA GLY A 50 11.76 -21.92 -11.52
C GLY A 50 12.45 -22.56 -12.72
N SER A 51 11.99 -23.74 -13.15
CA SER A 51 12.32 -24.28 -14.47
C SER A 51 11.52 -23.53 -15.53
N GLY A 52 12.19 -22.76 -16.37
CA GLY A 52 11.61 -22.15 -17.56
C GLY A 52 12.53 -22.39 -18.76
N THR A 53 12.22 -23.41 -19.56
CA THR A 53 12.79 -23.57 -20.91
C THR A 53 12.04 -22.66 -21.86
N GLY A 54 12.71 -21.63 -22.39
CA GLY A 54 12.18 -20.76 -23.43
C GLY A 54 13.20 -20.58 -24.55
N SER A 55 13.05 -21.33 -25.64
CA SER A 55 13.63 -20.97 -26.94
C SER A 55 12.70 -19.96 -27.59
N GLY A 56 13.14 -18.71 -27.68
CA GLY A 56 12.44 -17.65 -28.39
C GLY A 56 13.42 -16.53 -28.72
N THR A 57 13.88 -16.48 -29.97
CA THR A 57 14.59 -15.34 -30.54
C THR A 57 13.61 -14.19 -30.71
N GLY A 58 13.70 -13.18 -29.86
CA GLY A 58 12.96 -11.93 -29.99
C GLY A 58 13.74 -10.80 -29.35
N SER A 59 14.23 -9.87 -30.17
CA SER A 59 14.79 -8.59 -29.72
C SER A 59 13.66 -7.73 -29.15
N GLY A 60 13.55 -7.69 -27.82
CA GLY A 60 12.66 -6.79 -27.10
C GLY A 60 13.45 -5.98 -26.08
N THR A 61 13.50 -4.67 -26.25
CA THR A 61 13.97 -3.73 -25.22
C THR A 61 12.94 -3.69 -24.10
N GLY A 62 13.16 -4.49 -23.06
CA GLY A 62 12.35 -4.47 -21.85
C GLY A 62 12.84 -3.40 -20.88
N SER A 63 12.17 -2.25 -20.83
CA SER A 63 12.30 -1.31 -19.70
C SER A 63 11.52 -1.87 -18.51
N GLY A 64 12.16 -2.75 -17.74
CA GLY A 64 11.62 -3.24 -16.47
C GLY A 64 11.91 -2.26 -15.35
N THR A 65 10.96 -1.38 -15.01
CA THR A 65 10.94 -0.74 -13.69
C THR A 65 10.44 -1.75 -12.67
N GLY A 66 11.35 -2.59 -12.18
CA GLY A 66 11.09 -3.49 -11.06
C GLY A 66 11.02 -2.69 -9.76
N SER A 67 9.84 -2.18 -9.41
CA SER A 67 9.59 -1.68 -8.06
C SER A 67 9.26 -2.89 -7.18
N GLY A 68 10.28 -3.37 -6.48
CA GLY A 68 10.19 -4.61 -5.72
C GLY A 68 9.33 -4.46 -4.48
N THR A 69 8.19 -5.15 -4.43
CA THR A 69 7.47 -5.47 -3.19
C THR A 69 6.58 -6.69 -3.43
N GLY A 70 7.11 -7.90 -3.23
CA GLY A 70 6.28 -9.13 -3.34
C GLY A 70 5.00 -9.07 -2.49
N TYR A 71 5.03 -8.33 -1.38
CA TYR A 71 3.86 -8.07 -0.54
C TYR A 71 2.82 -7.14 -1.17
N ASP A 72 3.19 -6.15 -1.98
CA ASP A 72 2.20 -5.25 -2.59
C ASP A 72 1.55 -5.91 -3.82
N ASP A 73 2.31 -6.73 -4.56
CA ASP A 73 1.75 -7.51 -5.67
C ASP A 73 0.72 -8.54 -5.16
N ASP A 74 0.95 -9.15 -3.99
CA ASP A 74 -0.04 -10.02 -3.33
C ASP A 74 -1.33 -9.26 -2.99
N LEU A 75 -1.22 -8.06 -2.42
CA LEU A 75 -2.39 -7.25 -2.03
C LEU A 75 -3.17 -6.74 -3.25
N LEU A 76 -2.45 -6.34 -4.30
CA LEU A 76 -3.06 -5.92 -5.56
C LEU A 76 -3.75 -7.10 -6.26
N SER A 77 -3.16 -8.30 -6.20
CA SER A 77 -3.77 -9.53 -6.71
C SER A 77 -5.07 -9.86 -5.98
N ILE A 78 -5.08 -9.79 -4.65
CA ILE A 78 -6.29 -10.02 -3.84
C ILE A 78 -7.38 -8.99 -4.18
N LEU A 79 -7.02 -7.71 -4.28
CA LEU A 79 -7.99 -6.67 -4.66
C LEU A 79 -8.53 -6.90 -6.07
N SER A 80 -7.66 -7.24 -7.02
CA SER A 80 -8.03 -7.51 -8.41
C SER A 80 -9.03 -8.66 -8.48
N GLU A 81 -8.73 -9.79 -7.83
CA GLU A 81 -9.62 -10.95 -7.77
C GLU A 81 -10.98 -10.60 -7.13
N LYS A 82 -10.99 -9.85 -6.04
CA LYS A 82 -12.23 -9.55 -5.31
C LYS A 82 -13.08 -8.45 -5.94
N SER A 83 -12.44 -7.47 -6.58
CA SER A 83 -13.15 -6.37 -7.25
C SER A 83 -13.57 -6.70 -8.68
N GLY A 84 -12.92 -7.70 -9.31
CA GLY A 84 -13.10 -8.01 -10.73
C GLY A 84 -12.41 -7.01 -11.66
N LEU A 85 -11.58 -6.11 -11.13
CA LEU A 85 -10.78 -5.15 -11.89
C LEU A 85 -9.39 -5.73 -12.15
N ASP A 86 -8.82 -5.47 -13.32
CA ASP A 86 -7.43 -5.83 -13.59
C ASP A 86 -6.45 -4.97 -12.78
N LYS A 87 -5.21 -5.44 -12.64
CA LYS A 87 -4.18 -4.77 -11.84
C LYS A 87 -3.83 -3.37 -12.37
N GLU A 88 -3.87 -3.16 -13.68
CA GLU A 88 -3.51 -1.88 -14.30
C GLU A 88 -4.59 -0.82 -14.03
N SER A 89 -5.86 -1.19 -14.18
CA SER A 89 -7.02 -0.39 -13.77
C SER A 89 -6.94 0.04 -12.30
N LEU A 90 -6.54 -0.86 -11.41
CA LEU A 90 -6.36 -0.53 -9.99
C LEU A 90 -5.19 0.45 -9.80
N LEU A 91 -4.05 0.23 -10.46
CA LEU A 91 -2.88 1.11 -10.34
C LEU A 91 -3.12 2.54 -10.85
N ASN A 92 -4.12 2.75 -11.72
CA ASN A 92 -4.56 4.10 -12.11
C ASN A 92 -5.27 4.87 -10.99
N VAL A 93 -5.80 4.16 -9.99
CA VAL A 93 -6.62 4.72 -8.91
C VAL A 93 -5.91 4.68 -7.56
N LEU A 94 -5.05 3.69 -7.33
CA LEU A 94 -4.38 3.48 -6.05
C LEU A 94 -2.94 2.98 -6.23
N THR A 95 -2.14 3.15 -5.19
CA THR A 95 -0.80 2.58 -5.08
C THR A 95 -0.54 2.13 -3.65
N PHE A 96 0.57 1.43 -3.44
CA PHE A 96 1.00 0.96 -2.14
C PHE A 96 2.36 1.57 -1.79
N GLU A 97 2.46 2.13 -0.58
CA GLU A 97 3.75 2.55 -0.02
C GLU A 97 3.86 1.96 1.38
N LYS A 98 4.92 1.17 1.64
CA LYS A 98 5.20 0.60 2.97
C LYS A 98 3.97 -0.12 3.57
N ASN A 99 3.29 -0.93 2.76
CA ASN A 99 2.09 -1.69 3.15
C ASN A 99 0.89 -0.82 3.54
N GLN A 100 0.83 0.41 3.02
CA GLN A 100 -0.28 1.35 3.18
C GLN A 100 -0.89 1.67 1.83
N LEU A 101 -2.22 1.62 1.77
CA LEU A 101 -2.97 2.05 0.60
C LEU A 101 -2.87 3.57 0.47
N ILE A 102 -2.44 4.02 -0.71
CA ILE A 102 -2.49 5.42 -1.12
C ILE A 102 -3.48 5.52 -2.28
N LEU A 103 -4.42 6.44 -2.18
CA LEU A 103 -5.35 6.72 -3.27
C LEU A 103 -4.72 7.79 -4.18
N LEU A 104 -4.72 7.55 -5.48
CA LEU A 104 -4.27 8.50 -6.50
C LEU A 104 -5.44 9.31 -7.07
N ARG A 105 -6.65 8.73 -7.04
CA ARG A 105 -7.90 9.36 -7.45
C ARG A 105 -8.97 9.16 -6.40
N VAL A 106 -9.82 10.16 -6.21
CA VAL A 106 -10.91 10.14 -5.22
C VAL A 106 -12.16 10.76 -5.83
N LYS A 107 -13.30 10.06 -5.69
CA LYS A 107 -14.61 10.54 -6.12
C LYS A 107 -15.15 11.61 -5.17
N GLY A 108 -15.91 12.57 -5.71
CA GLY A 108 -16.75 13.50 -4.95
C GLY A 108 -16.39 14.97 -5.15
N ASP A 109 -17.42 15.81 -5.22
CA ASP A 109 -17.28 17.25 -5.50
C ASP A 109 -17.06 18.07 -4.23
N SER A 110 -17.43 17.53 -3.08
CA SER A 110 -17.22 18.17 -1.78
C SER A 110 -16.18 17.42 -0.95
N ILE A 111 -15.47 18.15 -0.09
CA ILE A 111 -14.53 17.56 0.89
C ILE A 111 -15.21 16.46 1.71
N ALA A 112 -16.50 16.60 2.04
CA ALA A 112 -17.23 15.59 2.78
C ALA A 112 -17.43 14.30 1.97
N ASP A 113 -17.72 14.42 0.68
CA ASP A 113 -17.91 13.27 -0.21
C ASP A 113 -16.57 12.59 -0.50
N GLN A 114 -15.51 13.37 -0.80
CA GLN A 114 -14.15 12.84 -0.95
C GLN A 114 -13.69 12.09 0.30
N TYR A 115 -13.95 12.65 1.48
CA TYR A 115 -13.64 12.02 2.75
C TYR A 115 -14.42 10.70 2.95
N PHE A 116 -15.69 10.66 2.54
CA PHE A 116 -16.49 9.44 2.56
C PHE A 116 -15.93 8.38 1.61
N TYR A 117 -15.72 8.71 0.33
CA TYR A 117 -15.22 7.75 -0.66
C TYR A 117 -13.80 7.25 -0.35
N CYS A 118 -12.92 8.11 0.18
CA CYS A 118 -11.63 7.67 0.72
C CYS A 118 -11.82 6.67 1.86
N SER A 119 -12.64 7.00 2.86
CA SER A 119 -12.91 6.11 3.99
C SER A 119 -13.44 4.76 3.52
N LEU A 120 -14.33 4.80 2.53
CA LEU A 120 -14.95 3.62 1.95
C LEU A 120 -13.90 2.70 1.31
N MET A 121 -13.05 3.24 0.44
CA MET A 121 -12.00 2.47 -0.25
C MET A 121 -10.95 1.92 0.74
N ILE A 122 -10.51 2.72 1.70
CA ILE A 122 -9.52 2.30 2.71
C ILE A 122 -10.08 1.18 3.60
N LEU A 123 -11.33 1.30 4.07
CA LEU A 123 -11.96 0.27 4.89
C LEU A 123 -12.21 -1.01 4.09
N ALA A 124 -12.61 -0.90 2.81
CA ALA A 124 -12.77 -2.05 1.93
C ALA A 124 -11.44 -2.81 1.80
N PHE A 125 -10.35 -2.09 1.49
CA PHE A 125 -9.02 -2.65 1.40
C PHE A 125 -8.62 -3.38 2.68
N TRP A 126 -8.73 -2.74 3.85
CA TRP A 126 -8.35 -3.40 5.10
C TRP A 126 -9.22 -4.60 5.45
N LYS A 127 -10.52 -4.56 5.12
CA LYS A 127 -11.38 -5.72 5.32
C LYS A 127 -10.98 -6.88 4.42
N ILE A 128 -10.73 -6.62 3.14
CA ILE A 128 -10.47 -7.65 2.14
C ILE A 128 -9.05 -8.21 2.26
N CYS A 129 -8.06 -7.32 2.34
CA CYS A 129 -6.65 -7.67 2.26
C CYS A 129 -6.01 -8.00 3.61
N LYS A 130 -6.57 -7.47 4.70
CA LYS A 130 -6.02 -7.63 6.06
C LYS A 130 -6.99 -8.32 7.02
N ASN A 131 -8.19 -8.70 6.57
CA ASN A 131 -9.27 -9.25 7.38
C ASN A 131 -9.58 -8.42 8.65
N MET A 132 -9.47 -7.09 8.55
CA MET A 132 -9.75 -6.19 9.67
C MET A 132 -11.19 -5.73 9.66
N ASP A 133 -11.96 -6.09 10.69
CA ASP A 133 -13.36 -5.68 10.81
C ASP A 133 -13.54 -4.23 11.25
N TYR A 134 -12.74 -3.79 12.22
CA TYR A 134 -12.83 -2.44 12.77
C TYR A 134 -11.49 -1.74 12.64
N VAL A 135 -11.56 -0.47 12.24
CA VAL A 135 -10.38 0.36 12.12
C VAL A 135 -10.57 1.69 12.82
N SER A 136 -9.61 2.00 13.69
CA SER A 136 -9.57 3.25 14.46
C SER A 136 -9.51 4.48 13.56
N ASN A 137 -10.10 5.58 14.01
CA ASN A 137 -10.02 6.89 13.36
C ASN A 137 -8.57 7.33 13.07
N VAL A 138 -7.64 7.01 13.97
CA VAL A 138 -6.21 7.36 13.82
C VAL A 138 -5.60 6.68 12.59
N LYS A 139 -5.86 5.38 12.42
CA LYS A 139 -5.38 4.62 11.25
C LYS A 139 -5.97 5.18 9.95
N LEU A 140 -7.26 5.56 9.94
CA LEU A 140 -7.91 6.15 8.76
C LEU A 140 -7.32 7.50 8.35
N GLY A 141 -6.92 8.32 9.33
CA GLY A 141 -6.43 9.66 9.07
C GLY A 141 -5.12 9.71 8.27
N PHE A 142 -4.27 8.69 8.37
CA PHE A 142 -2.95 8.70 7.73
C PHE A 142 -3.04 8.62 6.19
N PRO A 143 -3.75 7.65 5.56
CA PRO A 143 -3.90 7.65 4.11
C PRO A 143 -4.62 8.90 3.57
N MET A 144 -5.55 9.47 4.34
CA MET A 144 -6.35 10.63 3.93
C MET A 144 -5.54 11.93 3.93
N SER A 145 -4.66 12.12 4.91
CA SER A 145 -3.81 13.32 4.99
C SER A 145 -2.83 13.39 3.82
N ARG A 146 -2.36 12.23 3.32
CA ARG A 146 -1.51 12.15 2.13
C ARG A 146 -2.22 12.63 0.86
N TYR A 147 -3.54 12.51 0.79
CA TYR A 147 -4.34 13.06 -0.31
C TYR A 147 -4.73 14.53 -0.11
N GLY A 148 -4.25 15.18 0.95
CA GLY A 148 -4.64 16.56 1.28
C GLY A 148 -6.07 16.70 1.80
N ILE A 149 -6.76 15.58 2.10
CA ILE A 149 -8.10 15.63 2.68
C ILE A 149 -7.96 15.87 4.17
N ASN A 150 -8.17 17.11 4.56
CA ASN A 150 -8.08 17.50 5.96
C ASN A 150 -9.19 16.80 6.76
N THR A 151 -8.78 16.05 7.80
CA THR A 151 -9.64 15.09 8.49
C THR A 151 -10.86 15.77 9.10
N ARG A 152 -12.05 15.54 8.52
CA ARG A 152 -13.32 15.83 9.20
C ARG A 152 -13.72 14.63 10.06
N ASN A 153 -14.58 14.85 11.05
CA ASN A 153 -15.13 13.75 11.83
C ASN A 153 -16.00 12.86 10.92
N LEU A 154 -15.54 11.65 10.57
CA LEU A 154 -16.25 10.73 9.67
C LEU A 154 -17.66 10.46 10.19
N SER A 155 -17.82 10.40 11.51
CA SER A 155 -19.13 10.20 12.14
C SER A 155 -20.14 11.29 11.73
N THR A 156 -19.69 12.54 11.64
CA THR A 156 -20.52 13.67 11.25
C THR A 156 -20.89 13.59 9.78
N THR A 157 -19.96 13.19 8.91
CA THR A 157 -20.22 12.95 7.49
C THR A 157 -21.26 11.84 7.30
N LEU A 158 -21.06 10.70 7.97
CA LEU A 158 -21.98 9.57 7.89
C LEU A 158 -23.40 9.94 8.34
N GLN A 159 -23.53 10.74 9.41
CA GLN A 159 -24.82 11.19 9.92
C GLN A 159 -25.49 12.20 8.99
N LYS A 160 -24.78 13.23 8.54
CA LYS A 160 -25.34 14.29 7.69
C LYS A 160 -25.79 13.78 6.33
N LYS A 161 -25.03 12.85 5.75
CA LYS A 161 -25.27 12.31 4.40
C LYS A 161 -26.02 10.97 4.41
N LYS A 162 -26.40 10.46 5.59
CA LYS A 162 -27.10 9.18 5.79
C LYS A 162 -26.34 7.96 5.22
N TYR A 163 -25.00 7.98 5.26
CA TYR A 163 -24.14 6.90 4.74
C TYR A 163 -23.92 5.73 5.71
N HIS A 164 -24.73 5.62 6.77
CA HIS A 164 -24.59 4.57 7.79
C HIS A 164 -24.82 3.15 7.26
N GLU A 165 -25.49 3.00 6.12
CA GLU A 165 -25.64 1.68 5.49
C GLU A 165 -24.34 1.14 4.88
N PHE A 166 -23.36 2.01 4.60
CA PHE A 166 -22.06 1.65 4.01
C PHE A 166 -20.96 1.51 5.06
N ILE A 167 -20.96 2.38 6.08
CA ILE A 167 -19.95 2.40 7.13
C ILE A 167 -20.63 2.52 8.50
N ILE A 168 -20.35 1.56 9.38
CA ILE A 168 -20.82 1.53 10.77
C ILE A 168 -19.71 2.09 11.66
N SER A 169 -20.06 2.94 12.61
CA SER A 169 -19.13 3.47 13.61
C SER A 169 -19.48 2.99 15.01
N LYS A 170 -18.47 2.76 15.85
CA LYS A 170 -18.64 2.53 17.30
C LYS A 170 -17.62 3.34 18.11
N GLY A 171 -17.86 3.51 19.40
CA GLY A 171 -16.98 4.29 20.29
C GLY A 171 -17.19 5.81 20.22
N LYS A 172 -16.37 6.57 20.97
CA LYS A 172 -16.48 8.02 21.12
C LYS A 172 -15.10 8.70 21.02
N GLY A 173 -15.07 9.94 20.54
CA GLY A 173 -13.84 10.73 20.46
C GLY A 173 -12.70 10.02 19.72
N LYS A 174 -11.52 9.99 20.33
CA LYS A 174 -10.30 9.35 19.77
C LYS A 174 -10.39 7.82 19.69
N SER A 175 -11.26 7.18 20.48
CA SER A 175 -11.45 5.72 20.47
C SER A 175 -12.52 5.28 19.45
N LYS A 176 -12.91 6.17 18.53
CA LYS A 176 -13.90 5.86 17.51
C LYS A 176 -13.30 4.92 16.45
N GLU A 177 -14.05 3.87 16.14
CA GLU A 177 -13.69 2.85 15.17
C GLU A 177 -14.79 2.70 14.12
N TYR A 178 -14.39 2.27 12.93
CA TYR A 178 -15.25 2.15 11.77
C TYR A 178 -15.12 0.77 11.15
N ARG A 179 -16.26 0.24 10.69
CA ARG A 179 -16.37 -1.03 9.96
C ARG A 179 -17.12 -0.78 8.67
N ILE A 180 -16.65 -1.37 7.58
CA ILE A 180 -17.39 -1.39 6.31
C ILE A 180 -18.44 -2.49 6.31
N THR A 181 -19.60 -2.21 5.73
CA THR A 181 -20.66 -3.21 5.53
C THR A 181 -20.48 -3.92 4.19
N THR A 182 -21.23 -4.99 3.93
CA THR A 182 -21.27 -5.65 2.61
C THR A 182 -21.68 -4.67 1.51
N LYS A 183 -22.69 -3.82 1.77
CA LYS A 183 -23.09 -2.74 0.85
C LYS A 183 -21.98 -1.73 0.64
N GLY A 184 -21.22 -1.42 1.70
CA GLY A 184 -20.06 -0.54 1.61
C GLY A 184 -18.96 -1.10 0.72
N ILE A 185 -18.68 -2.42 0.81
CA ILE A 185 -17.71 -3.09 -0.05
C ILE A 185 -18.14 -3.03 -1.51
N GLN A 186 -19.41 -3.37 -1.81
CA GLN A 186 -19.96 -3.26 -3.16
C GLN A 186 -19.81 -1.83 -3.69
N LYS A 187 -20.17 -0.83 -2.87
CA LYS A 187 -20.04 0.58 -3.26
C LYS A 187 -18.59 1.01 -3.48
N ALA A 188 -17.64 0.45 -2.73
CA ALA A 188 -16.22 0.70 -2.93
C ALA A 188 -15.75 0.18 -4.28
N PHE A 189 -16.16 -1.02 -4.68
CA PHE A 189 -15.80 -1.60 -5.97
C PHE A 189 -16.43 -0.88 -7.15
N GLU A 190 -17.70 -0.48 -7.05
CA GLU A 190 -18.33 0.41 -8.04
C GLU A 190 -17.52 1.70 -8.21
N THR A 191 -17.11 2.32 -7.09
CA THR A 191 -16.33 3.55 -7.11
C THR A 191 -14.94 3.34 -7.74
N LEU A 192 -14.28 2.22 -7.45
CA LEU A 192 -13.00 1.88 -8.08
C LEU A 192 -13.15 1.71 -9.59
N SER A 193 -14.20 1.00 -10.03
CA SER A 193 -14.49 0.78 -11.44
C SER A 193 -14.79 2.08 -12.20
N GLU A 194 -15.49 3.02 -11.57
CA GLU A 194 -15.77 4.33 -12.17
C GLU A 194 -14.50 5.20 -12.28
N LEU A 195 -13.58 5.10 -11.31
CA LEU A 195 -12.36 5.91 -11.28
C LEU A 195 -11.23 5.36 -12.16
N SER A 196 -11.29 4.06 -12.50
CA SER A 196 -10.31 3.37 -13.33
C SER A 196 -10.55 3.54 -14.84
N GLN A 197 -11.75 4.01 -15.22
CA GLN A 197 -12.08 4.42 -16.58
C GLN A 197 -11.44 5.78 -16.91
#